data_AF-A0A0C2MRJ8-F1
#
_entry.id   AF-A0A0C2MRJ8-F1
#
_cell.length_a   1.000
_cell.length_b   1.000
_cell.length_c   1.000
_cell.angle_alpha   90.00
_cell.angle_beta   90.00
_cell.angle_gamma   90.00
#
_symmetry.space_group_name_H-M   'P 1'
#
loop_
_entity.id
_entity.type
_entity.pdbx_description
1 polymer ?
#
loop_
_entity_poly.entity_id
_entity_poly.type
_entity_poly.pdbx_seq_one_letter_code
_entity_poly.pdbx_strand_id
1 'polypeptide(L)'
;MFVRMCEAPMDFNTNKTKERLFINVFMFLFRNTNVVQYEKCQLILGLFLKYIQSYELDDEFKDRQIIDSVNNSVSCEPNKVLFINENGMLCFYKFFGSLKKAYAGEYLKLCDSVCSLDSSQIYALSFENITNGVNKIIWKLDMTRRIVLEKLLFMIFKMLSRLRILNHIEFKFDMFHEITFLEFTSFPEPYNEQVIKDLSKTWISIINVFGDRLEFDYTQEMMFASCVYSVYFINKLRKVNDGSGHFEMTKITKQGVLIIYFTLYAYPWMKNRSKRWLRNVLQYLHGSFKKYFKKCSIEDRPIEDQFFLLIYYLRSHVALEIKPSPHDEELFEAVVERLQTYPSMKLHSSLIESHLLLVFTENLTSAESNHPDTLRKIKRFVKNLILALSDEWHIYKVENERKLHLFESFKNVNLSIFNDDYIMKTLSKSYKHLRNSYSYYSPQPDESKALAMTNHTFNQYGCIPRTNLDYLLQLCEGQNTPGRYENIPDLPNLLQSYPHLIFIDHLPFPALLKWMIYFFEMKFVFGEDNCKAENITNILNL
;
A
#
# COMPACT_ATOMS: atom_id res chain seq x y z
N MET A 1 -55.49 4.81 4.80
CA MET A 1 -55.83 3.99 5.98
C MET A 1 -54.58 3.60 6.75
N PHE A 2 -53.63 2.87 6.17
CA PHE A 2 -52.39 2.48 6.86
C PHE A 2 -51.56 3.64 7.42
N VAL A 3 -51.37 4.74 6.67
CA VAL A 3 -50.66 5.94 7.18
C VAL A 3 -51.28 6.46 8.48
N ARG A 4 -52.61 6.64 8.49
CA ARG A 4 -53.35 7.06 9.71
C ARG A 4 -53.32 6.02 10.83
N MET A 5 -53.08 4.74 10.52
CA MET A 5 -52.90 3.70 11.55
C MET A 5 -51.52 3.80 12.21
N CYS A 6 -50.49 4.25 11.49
CA CYS A 6 -49.15 4.46 12.06
C CYS A 6 -49.05 5.71 12.94
N GLU A 7 -49.95 6.69 12.78
CA GLU A 7 -49.84 8.02 13.42
C GLU A 7 -50.73 8.21 14.68
N ALA A 8 -51.67 7.30 14.98
CA ALA A 8 -52.66 7.50 16.05
C ALA A 8 -52.25 6.85 17.39
N PRO A 9 -52.32 7.55 18.54
CA PRO A 9 -52.14 6.94 19.85
C PRO A 9 -53.33 6.02 20.18
N MET A 10 -53.07 4.72 20.40
CA MET A 10 -54.12 3.71 20.63
C MET A 10 -53.75 2.70 21.72
N ASP A 11 -54.78 2.03 22.26
CA ASP A 11 -54.69 0.90 23.19
C ASP A 11 -53.73 -0.20 22.68
N PHE A 12 -52.87 -0.69 23.57
CA PHE A 12 -51.75 -1.59 23.31
C PHE A 12 -52.18 -2.90 22.64
N ASN A 13 -53.29 -3.51 23.07
CA ASN A 13 -53.79 -4.78 22.49
C ASN A 13 -54.33 -4.61 21.08
N THR A 14 -55.00 -3.48 20.81
CA THR A 14 -55.45 -3.17 19.45
C THR A 14 -54.27 -2.91 18.52
N ASN A 15 -53.14 -2.45 19.06
CA ASN A 15 -51.94 -2.15 18.29
C ASN A 15 -51.27 -3.43 17.74
N LYS A 16 -51.03 -4.44 18.59
CA LYS A 16 -50.42 -5.72 18.16
C LYS A 16 -51.19 -6.44 17.04
N THR A 17 -52.53 -6.41 17.12
CA THR A 17 -53.37 -7.03 16.08
C THR A 17 -53.22 -6.33 14.73
N LYS A 18 -53.13 -4.99 14.75
CA LYS A 18 -52.94 -4.18 13.53
C LYS A 18 -51.56 -4.38 12.93
N GLU A 19 -50.54 -4.47 13.77
CA GLU A 19 -49.17 -4.78 13.37
C GLU A 19 -49.07 -6.14 12.69
N ARG A 20 -49.65 -7.19 13.31
CA ARG A 20 -49.72 -8.52 12.70
C ARG A 20 -50.47 -8.51 11.37
N LEU A 21 -51.59 -7.79 11.29
CA LEU A 21 -52.33 -7.65 10.03
C LEU A 21 -51.50 -6.94 8.96
N PHE A 22 -50.76 -5.88 9.33
CA PHE A 22 -49.89 -5.16 8.40
C PHE A 22 -48.78 -6.05 7.84
N ILE A 23 -48.11 -6.83 8.71
CA ILE A 23 -47.09 -7.80 8.28
C ILE A 23 -47.71 -8.88 7.37
N ASN A 24 -48.90 -9.39 7.70
CA ASN A 24 -49.60 -10.36 6.86
C ASN A 24 -49.95 -9.79 5.47
N VAL A 25 -50.37 -8.53 5.40
CA VAL A 25 -50.62 -7.83 4.12
C VAL A 25 -49.32 -7.68 3.34
N PHE A 26 -48.22 -7.29 3.99
CA PHE A 26 -46.91 -7.23 3.36
C PHE A 26 -46.51 -8.60 2.77
N MET A 27 -46.58 -9.67 3.56
CA MET A 27 -46.26 -11.02 3.11
C MET A 27 -47.17 -11.48 1.95
N PHE A 28 -48.46 -11.21 2.05
CA PHE A 28 -49.43 -11.56 1.01
C PHE A 28 -49.14 -10.88 -0.33
N LEU A 29 -48.72 -9.62 -0.31
CA LEU A 29 -48.36 -8.87 -1.52
C LEU A 29 -47.06 -9.41 -2.10
N PHE A 30 -46.01 -9.48 -1.29
CA PHE A 30 -44.68 -9.79 -1.79
C PHE A 30 -44.39 -11.29 -1.96
N ARG A 31 -45.34 -12.19 -1.68
CA ARG A 31 -45.24 -13.60 -2.11
C ARG A 31 -45.31 -13.77 -3.64
N ASN A 32 -45.82 -12.79 -4.39
CA ASN A 32 -45.95 -12.84 -5.84
C ASN A 32 -44.99 -11.83 -6.50
N THR A 33 -44.02 -12.30 -7.26
CA THR A 33 -43.04 -11.45 -7.94
C THR A 33 -43.66 -10.56 -9.02
N ASN A 34 -44.86 -10.86 -9.52
CA ASN A 34 -45.51 -10.02 -10.54
C ASN A 34 -46.03 -8.69 -9.98
N VAL A 35 -46.23 -8.57 -8.67
CA VAL A 35 -46.79 -7.34 -8.09
C VAL A 35 -45.73 -6.33 -7.63
N VAL A 36 -44.46 -6.73 -7.56
CA VAL A 36 -43.38 -5.90 -7.00
C VAL A 36 -43.07 -4.64 -7.81
N GLN A 37 -43.52 -4.59 -9.06
CA GLN A 37 -43.32 -3.47 -9.98
C GLN A 37 -44.39 -2.38 -9.81
N TYR A 38 -45.53 -2.65 -9.16
CA TYR A 38 -46.57 -1.65 -8.99
C TYR A 38 -46.16 -0.59 -7.97
N GLU A 39 -46.34 0.68 -8.33
CA GLU A 39 -46.04 1.84 -7.49
C GLU A 39 -46.70 1.76 -6.10
N LYS A 40 -47.95 1.28 -6.03
CA LYS A 40 -48.66 1.07 -4.74
C LYS A 40 -47.96 0.06 -3.84
N CYS A 41 -47.33 -0.98 -4.40
CA CYS A 41 -46.55 -1.94 -3.62
C CYS A 41 -45.27 -1.30 -3.08
N GLN A 42 -44.64 -0.39 -3.83
CA GLN A 42 -43.48 0.37 -3.35
C GLN A 42 -43.84 1.27 -2.16
N LEU A 43 -45.02 1.90 -2.17
CA LEU A 43 -45.53 2.66 -1.02
C LEU A 43 -45.70 1.77 0.22
N ILE A 44 -46.25 0.57 0.04
CA ILE A 44 -46.41 -0.40 1.14
C ILE A 44 -45.05 -0.87 1.65
N LEU A 45 -44.07 -1.08 0.77
CA LEU A 45 -42.69 -1.41 1.16
C LEU A 45 -42.06 -0.26 1.96
N GLY A 46 -42.22 0.99 1.52
CA GLY A 46 -41.74 2.16 2.27
C GLY A 46 -42.36 2.25 3.67
N LEU A 47 -43.66 1.98 3.80
CA LEU A 47 -44.32 1.89 5.11
C LEU A 47 -43.77 0.73 5.96
N PHE A 48 -43.48 -0.42 5.33
CA PHE A 48 -42.89 -1.57 6.01
C PHE A 48 -41.51 -1.25 6.56
N LEU A 49 -40.65 -0.61 5.75
CA LEU A 49 -39.31 -0.20 6.16
C LEU A 49 -39.33 0.79 7.34
N LYS A 50 -40.24 1.78 7.29
CA LYS A 50 -40.45 2.71 8.42
C LYS A 50 -40.94 1.99 9.67
N TYR A 51 -41.87 1.06 9.52
CA TYR A 51 -42.40 0.27 10.63
C TYR A 51 -41.29 -0.55 11.32
N ILE A 52 -40.48 -1.31 10.57
CA ILE A 52 -39.40 -2.12 11.16
C ILE A 52 -38.26 -1.27 11.74
N GLN A 53 -38.14 0.01 11.34
CA GLN A 53 -37.17 0.94 11.90
C GLN A 53 -37.57 1.41 13.31
N SER A 54 -38.86 1.64 13.56
CA SER A 54 -39.40 2.04 14.87
C SER A 54 -39.69 0.87 15.80
N TYR A 55 -39.69 -0.36 15.28
CA TYR A 55 -40.15 -1.53 16.04
C TYR A 55 -39.15 -1.96 17.12
N GLU A 56 -39.62 -2.02 18.36
CA GLU A 56 -38.92 -2.68 19.47
C GLU A 56 -39.28 -4.17 19.49
N LEU A 57 -38.28 -5.02 19.73
CA LEU A 57 -38.37 -6.47 19.55
C LEU A 57 -39.51 -7.13 20.33
N ASP A 58 -40.47 -7.73 19.62
CA ASP A 58 -41.39 -8.74 20.14
C ASP A 58 -41.04 -10.12 19.56
N ASP A 59 -41.03 -11.15 20.40
CA ASP A 59 -40.59 -12.51 20.08
C ASP A 59 -41.57 -13.28 19.17
N GLU A 60 -42.73 -12.69 18.84
CA GLU A 60 -43.82 -13.36 18.12
C GLU A 60 -43.63 -13.44 16.60
N PHE A 61 -42.82 -12.57 15.98
CA PHE A 61 -42.64 -12.56 14.52
C PHE A 61 -41.46 -13.42 14.08
N LYS A 62 -41.63 -14.75 14.20
CA LYS A 62 -40.61 -15.76 13.85
C LYS A 62 -40.93 -16.48 12.54
N ASP A 63 -41.35 -15.74 11.52
CA ASP A 63 -41.80 -16.34 10.27
C ASP A 63 -40.77 -16.21 9.14
N ARG A 64 -40.33 -17.36 8.62
CA ARG A 64 -39.50 -17.48 7.41
C ARG A 64 -40.18 -16.80 6.21
N GLN A 65 -41.51 -16.77 6.18
CA GLN A 65 -42.27 -16.13 5.10
C GLN A 65 -41.97 -14.63 4.94
N ILE A 66 -41.58 -13.94 6.01
CA ILE A 66 -41.17 -12.53 5.93
C ILE A 66 -39.86 -12.41 5.13
N ILE A 67 -38.88 -13.31 5.36
CA ILE A 67 -37.61 -13.34 4.61
C ILE A 67 -37.89 -13.61 3.14
N ASP A 68 -38.72 -14.60 2.83
CA ASP A 68 -39.09 -14.94 1.45
C ASP A 68 -39.80 -13.76 0.75
N SER A 69 -40.70 -13.09 1.46
CA SER A 69 -41.41 -11.90 0.97
C SER A 69 -40.45 -10.74 0.71
N VAL A 70 -39.50 -10.49 1.62
CA VAL A 70 -38.47 -9.47 1.41
C VAL A 70 -37.57 -9.86 0.23
N ASN A 71 -37.18 -11.13 0.10
CA ASN A 71 -36.37 -11.61 -1.00
C ASN A 71 -37.06 -11.39 -2.37
N ASN A 72 -38.35 -11.69 -2.45
CA ASN A 72 -39.15 -11.37 -3.63
C ASN A 72 -39.25 -9.85 -3.86
N SER A 73 -39.42 -9.04 -2.81
CA SER A 73 -39.51 -7.59 -2.94
C SER A 73 -38.24 -6.97 -3.56
N VAL A 74 -37.05 -7.46 -3.18
CA VAL A 74 -35.76 -6.94 -3.67
C VAL A 74 -35.37 -7.47 -5.05
N SER A 75 -36.18 -8.34 -5.66
CA SER A 75 -36.00 -8.71 -7.07
C SER A 75 -36.25 -7.54 -8.04
N CYS A 76 -36.86 -6.46 -7.55
CA CYS A 76 -37.15 -5.23 -8.29
C CYS A 76 -36.14 -4.12 -7.95
N GLU A 77 -35.52 -3.50 -8.95
CA GLU A 77 -34.49 -2.46 -8.75
C GLU A 77 -34.97 -1.24 -7.93
N PRO A 78 -36.15 -0.62 -8.19
CA PRO A 78 -36.68 0.45 -7.35
C PRO A 78 -36.84 0.07 -5.87
N ASN A 79 -37.18 -1.19 -5.59
CA ASN A 79 -37.30 -1.66 -4.22
C ASN A 79 -35.94 -1.77 -3.55
N LYS A 80 -34.90 -2.23 -4.27
CA LYS A 80 -33.51 -2.21 -3.75
C LYS A 80 -33.09 -0.80 -3.35
N VAL A 81 -33.44 0.21 -4.15
CA VAL A 81 -33.19 1.62 -3.82
C VAL A 81 -33.86 2.02 -2.50
N LEU A 82 -35.13 1.64 -2.29
CA LEU A 82 -35.83 1.89 -1.03
C LEU A 82 -35.13 1.22 0.16
N PHE A 83 -34.71 -0.04 0.01
CA PHE A 83 -33.94 -0.72 1.05
C PHE A 83 -32.61 -0.02 1.37
N ILE A 84 -31.92 0.53 0.39
CA ILE A 84 -30.66 1.26 0.60
C ILE A 84 -30.93 2.60 1.28
N ASN A 85 -31.87 3.39 0.75
CA ASN A 85 -32.21 4.72 1.24
C ASN A 85 -32.80 4.70 2.66
N GLU A 86 -33.52 3.66 3.06
CA GLU A 86 -34.10 3.56 4.41
C GLU A 86 -33.22 2.74 5.37
N ASN A 87 -31.99 2.37 4.95
CA ASN A 87 -31.11 1.46 5.69
C ASN A 87 -31.84 0.16 6.11
N GLY A 88 -32.69 -0.33 5.20
CA GLY A 88 -33.64 -1.41 5.42
C GLY A 88 -32.97 -2.69 5.90
N MET A 89 -31.76 -3.01 5.41
CA MET A 89 -31.05 -4.20 5.87
C MET A 89 -30.61 -4.11 7.34
N LEU A 90 -30.16 -2.94 7.82
CA LEU A 90 -29.85 -2.77 9.25
C LEU A 90 -31.12 -2.86 10.11
N CYS A 91 -32.22 -2.23 9.66
CA CYS A 91 -33.51 -2.29 10.35
C CYS A 91 -34.04 -3.73 10.39
N PHE A 92 -33.92 -4.45 9.28
CA PHE A 92 -34.28 -5.86 9.16
C PHE A 92 -33.44 -6.74 10.10
N TYR A 93 -32.13 -6.50 10.18
CA TYR A 93 -31.26 -7.17 11.14
C TYR A 93 -31.68 -6.89 12.59
N LYS A 94 -32.12 -5.67 12.92
CA LYS A 94 -32.64 -5.37 14.26
C LYS A 94 -33.93 -6.13 14.53
N PHE A 95 -34.88 -6.07 13.58
CA PHE A 95 -36.20 -6.68 13.64
C PHE A 95 -36.15 -8.20 13.93
N PHE A 96 -35.22 -8.93 13.31
CA PHE A 96 -35.11 -10.39 13.52
C PHE A 96 -34.37 -10.82 14.80
N GLY A 97 -33.89 -9.88 15.63
CA GLY A 97 -33.55 -10.16 17.04
C GLY A 97 -32.74 -11.43 17.32
N SER A 98 -33.35 -12.39 18.04
CA SER A 98 -32.79 -13.67 18.49
C SER A 98 -32.62 -14.70 17.36
N LEU A 99 -33.36 -14.57 16.25
CA LEU A 99 -33.30 -15.48 15.10
C LEU A 99 -32.04 -15.32 14.24
N LYS A 100 -31.21 -14.32 14.55
CA LYS A 100 -29.98 -13.97 13.83
C LYS A 100 -29.06 -15.14 13.53
N LYS A 101 -28.94 -16.11 14.43
CA LYS A 101 -28.01 -17.25 14.24
C LYS A 101 -28.53 -18.25 13.19
N ALA A 102 -29.82 -18.57 13.21
CA ALA A 102 -30.40 -19.56 12.30
C ALA A 102 -30.46 -19.06 10.85
N TYR A 103 -30.71 -17.75 10.66
CA TYR A 103 -30.91 -17.16 9.34
C TYR A 103 -29.76 -16.26 8.87
N ALA A 104 -28.60 -16.28 9.53
CA ALA A 104 -27.46 -15.43 9.16
C ALA A 104 -27.07 -15.57 7.67
N GLY A 105 -27.07 -16.81 7.15
CA GLY A 105 -26.72 -17.09 5.77
C GLY A 105 -27.73 -16.52 4.76
N GLU A 106 -29.03 -16.73 4.99
CA GLU A 106 -30.10 -16.19 4.14
C GLU A 106 -30.13 -14.67 4.19
N TYR A 107 -29.95 -14.08 5.38
CA TYR A 107 -29.84 -12.64 5.56
C TYR A 107 -28.67 -12.05 4.76
N LEU A 108 -27.49 -12.67 4.79
CA LEU A 108 -26.33 -12.17 4.03
C LEU A 108 -26.53 -12.28 2.52
N LYS A 109 -27.19 -13.34 2.03
CA LYS A 109 -27.57 -13.45 0.61
C LYS A 109 -28.54 -12.33 0.21
N LEU A 110 -29.49 -12.01 1.09
CA LEU A 110 -30.43 -10.92 0.88
C LEU A 110 -29.71 -9.56 0.85
N CYS A 111 -28.77 -9.31 1.76
CA CYS A 111 -27.94 -8.11 1.75
C CYS A 111 -27.16 -7.97 0.45
N ASP A 112 -26.54 -9.05 -0.03
CA ASP A 112 -25.78 -9.07 -1.29
C ASP A 112 -26.70 -8.76 -2.47
N SER A 113 -27.91 -9.34 -2.50
CA SER A 113 -28.94 -9.02 -3.51
C SER A 113 -29.31 -7.53 -3.53
N VAL A 114 -29.53 -6.91 -2.37
CA VAL A 114 -29.78 -5.46 -2.28
C VAL A 114 -28.56 -4.64 -2.74
N CYS A 115 -27.36 -5.02 -2.30
CA CYS A 115 -26.11 -4.34 -2.63
C CYS A 115 -25.64 -4.56 -4.09
N SER A 116 -26.29 -5.48 -4.82
CA SER A 116 -26.07 -5.72 -6.25
C SER A 116 -26.80 -4.74 -7.18
N LEU A 117 -27.34 -3.63 -6.64
CA LEU A 117 -28.06 -2.56 -7.36
C LEU A 117 -27.44 -2.18 -8.71
N ASP A 118 -28.25 -2.07 -9.77
CA ASP A 118 -27.76 -1.67 -11.08
C ASP A 118 -27.22 -0.23 -11.10
N SER A 119 -26.16 0.04 -11.88
CA SER A 119 -25.57 1.39 -11.98
C SER A 119 -26.51 2.43 -12.59
N SER A 120 -27.53 2.01 -13.33
CA SER A 120 -28.59 2.91 -13.80
C SER A 120 -29.39 3.49 -12.64
N GLN A 121 -29.41 2.91 -11.44
CA GLN A 121 -30.24 3.40 -10.35
C GLN A 121 -29.54 4.43 -9.44
N ILE A 122 -28.31 4.85 -9.76
CA ILE A 122 -27.51 5.74 -8.90
C ILE A 122 -28.25 7.05 -8.58
N TYR A 123 -28.96 7.63 -9.54
CA TYR A 123 -29.69 8.90 -9.36
C TYR A 123 -30.88 8.82 -8.40
N ALA A 124 -31.36 7.61 -8.08
CA ALA A 124 -32.43 7.41 -7.13
C ALA A 124 -31.93 7.22 -5.69
N LEU A 125 -30.61 7.15 -5.49
CA LEU A 125 -30.00 7.02 -4.17
C LEU A 125 -29.95 8.36 -3.44
N SER A 126 -30.29 8.34 -2.15
CA SER A 126 -30.08 9.47 -1.23
C SER A 126 -28.74 9.31 -0.52
N PHE A 127 -27.74 10.11 -0.92
CA PHE A 127 -26.40 10.06 -0.33
C PHE A 127 -26.38 10.46 1.15
N GLU A 128 -27.26 11.37 1.56
CA GLU A 128 -27.46 11.73 2.96
C GLU A 128 -27.93 10.52 3.78
N ASN A 129 -28.92 9.78 3.26
CA ASN A 129 -29.43 8.61 3.94
C ASN A 129 -28.41 7.48 3.99
N ILE A 130 -27.64 7.28 2.91
CA ILE A 130 -26.54 6.31 2.89
C ILE A 130 -25.47 6.68 3.93
N THR A 131 -25.06 7.94 3.98
CA THR A 131 -24.13 8.50 4.97
C THR A 131 -24.62 8.21 6.39
N ASN A 132 -25.87 8.56 6.69
CA ASN A 132 -26.50 8.28 7.98
C ASN A 132 -26.57 6.77 8.28
N GLY A 133 -26.86 5.96 7.27
CA GLY A 133 -26.95 4.51 7.37
C GLY A 133 -25.62 3.86 7.70
N VAL A 134 -24.56 4.20 6.96
CA VAL A 134 -23.19 3.71 7.17
C VAL A 134 -22.69 4.08 8.56
N ASN A 135 -22.84 5.34 8.98
CA ASN A 135 -22.40 5.78 10.31
C ASN A 135 -23.13 5.07 11.45
N LYS A 136 -24.44 4.79 11.28
CA LYS A 136 -25.20 3.97 12.24
C LYS A 136 -24.67 2.53 12.34
N ILE A 137 -24.25 1.93 11.21
CA ILE A 137 -23.66 0.57 11.20
C ILE A 137 -22.30 0.58 11.89
N ILE A 138 -21.41 1.51 11.54
CA ILE A 138 -20.07 1.66 12.13
C ILE A 138 -20.17 1.83 13.65
N TRP A 139 -21.01 2.76 14.13
CA TRP A 139 -21.18 2.99 15.56
C TRP A 139 -21.73 1.76 16.30
N LYS A 140 -22.63 1.01 15.66
CA LYS A 140 -23.17 -0.22 16.26
C LYS A 140 -22.14 -1.35 16.30
N LEU A 141 -21.22 -1.38 15.33
CA LEU A 141 -20.12 -2.34 15.30
C LEU A 141 -19.11 -2.09 16.40
N ASP A 142 -18.73 -0.84 16.59
CA ASP A 142 -17.86 -0.40 17.68
C ASP A 142 -18.36 -0.92 19.04
N MET A 143 -19.67 -0.78 19.29
CA MET A 143 -20.30 -1.20 20.55
C MET A 143 -20.49 -2.72 20.71
N THR A 144 -20.63 -3.48 19.61
CA THR A 144 -21.12 -4.88 19.70
C THR A 144 -20.23 -5.95 19.08
N ARG A 145 -19.27 -5.56 18.21
CA ARG A 145 -18.34 -6.45 17.48
C ARG A 145 -19.02 -7.67 16.85
N ARG A 146 -20.14 -7.44 16.15
CA ARG A 146 -20.94 -8.52 15.54
C ARG A 146 -20.56 -8.75 14.08
N ILE A 147 -20.00 -9.93 13.80
CA ILE A 147 -19.57 -10.41 12.47
C ILE A 147 -20.62 -10.16 11.35
N VAL A 148 -21.91 -10.35 11.62
CA VAL A 148 -22.97 -10.14 10.60
C VAL A 148 -23.07 -8.68 10.18
N LEU A 149 -22.88 -7.74 11.12
CA LEU A 149 -22.89 -6.31 10.81
C LEU A 149 -21.61 -5.88 10.08
N GLU A 150 -20.47 -6.52 10.34
CA GLU A 150 -19.20 -6.26 9.65
C GLU A 150 -19.34 -6.65 8.18
N LYS A 151 -19.89 -7.85 7.92
CA LYS A 151 -20.19 -8.32 6.56
C LYS A 151 -21.17 -7.42 5.83
N LEU A 152 -22.23 -6.95 6.50
CA LEU A 152 -23.16 -5.97 5.94
C LEU A 152 -22.42 -4.67 5.55
N LEU A 153 -21.59 -4.14 6.45
CA LEU A 153 -20.80 -2.94 6.19
C LEU A 153 -19.92 -3.12 4.95
N PHE A 154 -19.23 -4.26 4.84
CA PHE A 154 -18.35 -4.55 3.70
C PHE A 154 -19.12 -4.69 2.38
N MET A 155 -20.32 -5.29 2.40
CA MET A 155 -21.21 -5.35 1.23
C MET A 155 -21.65 -3.95 0.77
N ILE A 156 -22.01 -3.07 1.73
CA ILE A 156 -22.38 -1.69 1.42
C ILE A 156 -21.18 -0.95 0.81
N PHE A 157 -20.01 -1.00 1.43
CA PHE A 157 -18.82 -0.34 0.89
C PHE A 157 -18.38 -0.89 -0.48
N LYS A 158 -18.53 -2.19 -0.72
CA LYS A 158 -18.33 -2.82 -2.03
C LYS A 158 -19.32 -2.26 -3.06
N MET A 159 -20.59 -2.09 -2.70
CA MET A 159 -21.59 -1.44 -3.56
C MET A 159 -21.19 0.02 -3.85
N LEU A 160 -20.82 0.81 -2.84
CA LEU A 160 -20.44 2.21 -3.01
C LEU A 160 -19.21 2.37 -3.92
N SER A 161 -18.21 1.50 -3.77
CA SER A 161 -17.03 1.43 -4.64
C SER A 161 -17.43 1.08 -6.08
N ARG A 162 -18.26 0.05 -6.28
CA ARG A 162 -18.74 -0.38 -7.60
C ARG A 162 -19.54 0.73 -8.31
N LEU A 163 -20.40 1.43 -7.58
CA LEU A 163 -21.21 2.54 -8.08
C LEU A 163 -20.44 3.86 -8.20
N ARG A 164 -19.17 3.90 -7.76
CA ARG A 164 -18.30 5.10 -7.76
C ARG A 164 -18.89 6.30 -7.03
N ILE A 165 -19.61 6.05 -5.93
CA ILE A 165 -20.24 7.11 -5.11
C ILE A 165 -19.59 7.33 -3.73
N LEU A 166 -18.41 6.73 -3.50
CA LEU A 166 -17.67 6.91 -2.24
C LEU A 166 -17.33 8.37 -1.94
N ASN A 167 -17.09 9.19 -2.96
CA ASN A 167 -16.81 10.63 -2.85
C ASN A 167 -18.03 11.47 -2.46
N HIS A 168 -19.24 10.90 -2.51
CA HIS A 168 -20.49 11.57 -2.21
C HIS A 168 -21.01 11.28 -0.80
N ILE A 169 -20.30 10.44 -0.03
CA ILE A 169 -20.70 10.08 1.32
C ILE A 169 -19.63 10.48 2.34
N GLU A 170 -20.08 10.75 3.56
CA GLU A 170 -19.19 11.02 4.69
C GLU A 170 -19.30 9.87 5.69
N PHE A 171 -18.17 9.38 6.18
CA PHE A 171 -18.16 8.33 7.19
C PHE A 171 -16.97 8.49 8.12
N LYS A 172 -17.09 7.92 9.33
CA LYS A 172 -16.01 7.92 10.33
C LYS A 172 -14.85 7.02 9.85
N PHE A 173 -13.87 7.63 9.20
CA PHE A 173 -12.72 6.94 8.60
C PHE A 173 -11.96 6.11 9.63
N ASP A 174 -11.60 6.69 10.79
CA ASP A 174 -10.78 6.02 11.81
C ASP A 174 -11.43 4.73 12.33
N MET A 175 -12.75 4.77 12.57
CA MET A 175 -13.50 3.59 13.00
C MET A 175 -13.58 2.54 11.90
N PHE A 176 -13.75 2.95 10.64
CA PHE A 176 -13.74 2.02 9.52
C PHE A 176 -12.36 1.38 9.30
N HIS A 177 -11.30 2.18 9.45
CA HIS A 177 -9.91 1.72 9.46
C HIS A 177 -9.69 0.69 10.57
N GLU A 178 -10.08 0.96 11.82
CA GLU A 178 -9.92 0.02 12.93
C GLU A 178 -10.64 -1.31 12.68
N ILE A 179 -11.91 -1.27 12.26
CA ILE A 179 -12.71 -2.49 11.96
C ILE A 179 -12.01 -3.32 10.88
N THR A 180 -11.59 -2.70 9.78
CA THR A 180 -10.97 -3.43 8.67
C THR A 180 -9.53 -3.83 8.96
N PHE A 181 -8.80 -3.08 9.78
CA PHE A 181 -7.46 -3.45 10.25
C PHE A 181 -7.50 -4.76 11.03
N LEU A 182 -8.46 -4.90 11.94
CA LEU A 182 -8.68 -6.15 12.69
C LEU A 182 -8.95 -7.33 11.74
N GLU A 183 -9.74 -7.11 10.69
CA GLU A 183 -9.96 -8.14 9.66
C GLU A 183 -8.66 -8.50 8.95
N PHE A 184 -7.91 -7.55 8.38
CA PHE A 184 -6.68 -7.86 7.67
C PHE A 184 -5.61 -8.55 8.54
N THR A 185 -5.62 -8.29 9.85
CA THR A 185 -4.66 -8.88 10.79
C THR A 185 -5.11 -10.23 11.38
N SER A 186 -6.40 -10.55 11.34
CA SER A 186 -6.95 -11.81 11.87
C SER A 186 -6.77 -12.99 10.92
N PHE A 187 -6.62 -12.75 9.61
CA PHE A 187 -6.45 -13.84 8.65
C PHE A 187 -5.01 -14.38 8.63
N PRO A 188 -4.83 -15.72 8.74
CA PRO A 188 -3.52 -16.33 8.53
C PRO A 188 -3.07 -16.21 7.06
N GLU A 189 -4.05 -16.24 6.14
CA GLU A 189 -3.85 -16.16 4.68
C GLU A 189 -4.85 -15.18 4.04
N PRO A 190 -4.73 -13.87 4.31
CA PRO A 190 -5.72 -12.86 3.90
C PRO A 190 -5.97 -12.82 2.39
N TYR A 191 -5.05 -13.32 1.58
CA TYR A 191 -5.12 -13.28 0.12
C TYR A 191 -6.03 -14.39 -0.49
N ASN A 192 -6.47 -15.38 0.29
CA ASN A 192 -7.35 -16.46 -0.21
C ASN A 192 -8.83 -16.13 -0.05
N GLU A 193 -9.20 -15.32 0.95
CA GLU A 193 -10.59 -15.04 1.28
C GLU A 193 -11.23 -13.97 0.39
N GLN A 194 -12.38 -14.28 -0.20
CA GLN A 194 -13.10 -13.36 -1.10
C GLN A 194 -13.44 -12.03 -0.43
N VAL A 195 -13.76 -12.03 0.87
CA VAL A 195 -14.06 -10.82 1.65
C VAL A 195 -12.87 -9.88 1.66
N ILE A 196 -11.67 -10.38 1.93
CA ILE A 196 -10.45 -9.55 1.97
C ILE A 196 -10.05 -9.06 0.59
N LYS A 197 -10.28 -9.87 -0.46
CA LYS A 197 -10.09 -9.41 -1.85
C LYS A 197 -11.00 -8.23 -2.16
N ASP A 198 -12.27 -8.32 -1.79
CA ASP A 198 -13.23 -7.23 -2.04
C ASP A 198 -12.91 -6.01 -1.17
N LEU A 199 -12.56 -6.20 0.11
CA LEU A 199 -12.09 -5.13 0.99
C LEU A 199 -10.86 -4.41 0.45
N SER A 200 -9.87 -5.14 -0.10
CA SER A 200 -8.68 -4.50 -0.68
C SER A 200 -9.03 -3.58 -1.85
N LYS A 201 -9.99 -3.96 -2.70
CA LYS A 201 -10.47 -3.12 -3.81
C LYS A 201 -11.25 -1.91 -3.31
N THR A 202 -12.10 -2.11 -2.31
CA THR A 202 -12.83 -1.03 -1.64
C THR A 202 -11.84 -0.02 -1.07
N TRP A 203 -10.85 -0.47 -0.31
CA TRP A 203 -9.84 0.40 0.29
C TRP A 203 -9.00 1.15 -0.72
N ILE A 204 -8.60 0.52 -1.82
CA ILE A 204 -7.94 1.22 -2.92
C ILE A 204 -8.86 2.30 -3.50
N SER A 205 -10.16 2.03 -3.63
CA SER A 205 -11.12 3.05 -4.08
C SER A 205 -11.22 4.21 -3.09
N ILE A 206 -11.25 3.94 -1.79
CA ILE A 206 -11.25 4.95 -0.72
C ILE A 206 -9.95 5.77 -0.79
N ILE A 207 -8.79 5.13 -0.80
CA ILE A 207 -7.48 5.80 -0.87
C ILE A 207 -7.37 6.70 -2.10
N ASN A 208 -7.86 6.26 -3.26
CA ASN A 208 -7.80 7.08 -4.48
C ASN A 208 -8.78 8.26 -4.46
N VAL A 209 -9.95 8.09 -3.85
CA VAL A 209 -10.97 9.13 -3.77
C VAL A 209 -10.61 10.17 -2.72
N PHE A 210 -10.09 9.74 -1.59
CA PHE A 210 -9.79 10.58 -0.44
C PHE A 210 -8.30 10.90 -0.29
N GLY A 211 -7.45 10.53 -1.25
CA GLY A 211 -5.99 10.58 -1.10
C GLY A 211 -5.43 11.91 -0.61
N ASP A 212 -5.97 13.03 -1.07
CA ASP A 212 -5.54 14.37 -0.66
C ASP A 212 -6.09 14.80 0.73
N ARG A 213 -7.02 14.03 1.29
CA ARG A 213 -7.64 14.24 2.61
C ARG A 213 -7.21 13.20 3.64
N LEU A 214 -6.59 12.10 3.21
CA LEU A 214 -6.08 11.06 4.07
C LEU A 214 -4.65 11.37 4.42
N GLU A 215 -4.37 11.38 5.71
CA GLU A 215 -3.06 11.62 6.25
C GLU A 215 -2.70 10.44 7.16
N PHE A 216 -1.74 9.63 6.71
CA PHE A 216 -1.22 8.50 7.46
C PHE A 216 -0.01 8.96 8.26
N ASP A 217 -0.23 9.10 9.56
CA ASP A 217 0.74 9.60 10.54
C ASP A 217 1.36 8.49 11.38
N TYR A 218 0.82 7.27 11.25
CA TYR A 218 1.21 6.16 12.09
C TYR A 218 1.74 4.98 11.26
N THR A 219 2.72 4.28 11.86
CA THR A 219 3.30 3.07 11.28
C THR A 219 2.24 1.98 11.04
N GLN A 220 1.18 1.93 11.84
CA GLN A 220 0.08 0.97 11.65
C GLN A 220 -0.70 1.23 10.36
N GLU A 221 -0.95 2.50 10.02
CA GLU A 221 -1.67 2.89 8.80
C GLU A 221 -0.83 2.62 7.55
N MET A 222 0.48 2.93 7.60
CA MET A 222 1.42 2.55 6.53
C MET A 222 1.42 1.03 6.30
N MET A 223 1.50 0.24 7.38
CA MET A 223 1.44 -1.22 7.30
C MET A 223 0.09 -1.72 6.74
N PHE A 224 -1.00 -1.09 7.15
CA PHE A 224 -2.34 -1.40 6.66
C PHE A 224 -2.47 -1.12 5.16
N ALA A 225 -2.09 0.07 4.71
CA ALA A 225 -2.10 0.46 3.31
C ALA A 225 -1.24 -0.50 2.46
N SER A 226 -0.06 -0.85 2.95
CA SER A 226 0.81 -1.83 2.32
C SER A 226 0.15 -3.20 2.19
N CYS A 227 -0.54 -3.67 3.23
CA CYS A 227 -1.30 -4.92 3.19
C CYS A 227 -2.44 -4.87 2.17
N VAL A 228 -3.23 -3.79 2.17
CA VAL A 228 -4.31 -3.56 1.20
C VAL A 228 -3.79 -3.66 -0.23
N TYR A 229 -2.74 -2.91 -0.57
CA TYR A 229 -2.17 -2.92 -1.91
C TYR A 229 -1.54 -4.28 -2.25
N SER A 230 -0.89 -4.93 -1.27
CA SER A 230 -0.29 -6.25 -1.48
C SER A 230 -1.33 -7.31 -1.81
N VAL A 231 -2.44 -7.37 -1.05
CA VAL A 231 -3.53 -8.31 -1.35
C VAL A 231 -4.11 -8.02 -2.73
N TYR A 232 -4.34 -6.74 -3.06
CA TYR A 232 -4.85 -6.38 -4.38
C TYR A 232 -3.91 -6.84 -5.52
N PHE A 233 -2.61 -6.60 -5.40
CA PHE A 233 -1.62 -7.01 -6.39
C PHE A 233 -1.47 -8.53 -6.48
N ILE A 234 -1.46 -9.27 -5.36
CA ILE A 234 -1.46 -10.74 -5.36
C ILE A 234 -2.62 -11.26 -6.23
N ASN A 235 -3.82 -10.70 -6.08
CA ASN A 235 -4.99 -11.12 -6.85
C ASN A 235 -4.92 -10.74 -8.32
N LYS A 236 -4.41 -9.54 -8.66
CA LYS A 236 -4.17 -9.16 -10.05
C LYS A 236 -3.13 -10.06 -10.71
N LEU A 237 -1.97 -10.24 -10.08
CA LEU A 237 -0.88 -11.08 -10.59
C LEU A 237 -1.31 -12.54 -10.71
N ARG A 238 -2.14 -13.06 -9.81
CA ARG A 238 -2.73 -14.39 -9.93
C ARG A 238 -3.49 -14.55 -11.26
N LYS A 239 -4.38 -13.60 -11.59
CA LYS A 239 -5.13 -13.64 -12.86
C LYS A 239 -4.22 -13.63 -14.08
N VAL A 240 -3.16 -12.81 -14.06
CA VAL A 240 -2.14 -12.78 -15.13
C VAL A 240 -1.41 -14.12 -15.24
N ASN A 241 -0.99 -14.66 -14.10
CA ASN A 241 -0.32 -15.96 -14.04
C ASN A 241 -1.24 -17.09 -14.51
N ASP A 242 -2.55 -16.97 -14.34
CA ASP A 242 -3.54 -17.94 -14.82
C ASP A 242 -3.93 -17.69 -16.31
N GLY A 243 -3.36 -16.69 -16.97
CA GLY A 243 -3.64 -16.35 -18.37
C GLY A 243 -4.97 -15.62 -18.60
N SER A 244 -5.64 -15.16 -17.54
CA SER A 244 -6.97 -14.55 -17.58
C SER A 244 -6.98 -13.03 -17.40
N GLY A 245 -5.82 -12.37 -17.42
CA GLY A 245 -5.74 -10.92 -17.25
C GLY A 245 -4.38 -10.30 -17.58
N HIS A 246 -4.29 -8.99 -17.38
CA HIS A 246 -3.07 -8.20 -17.56
C HIS A 246 -2.72 -7.44 -16.27
N PHE A 247 -1.43 -7.18 -16.06
CA PHE A 247 -0.94 -6.33 -14.96
C PHE A 247 -0.47 -5.00 -15.56
N GLU A 248 -1.22 -3.93 -15.36
CA GLU A 248 -0.90 -2.61 -15.91
C GLU A 248 -0.45 -1.65 -14.80
N MET A 249 0.63 -0.90 -15.07
CA MET A 249 1.20 0.09 -14.17
C MET A 249 0.48 1.44 -14.30
N THR A 250 -0.77 1.48 -13.87
CA THR A 250 -1.54 2.73 -13.76
C THR A 250 -1.01 3.61 -12.62
N LYS A 251 -1.46 4.88 -12.53
CA LYS A 251 -1.14 5.78 -11.40
C LYS A 251 -1.37 5.10 -10.04
N ILE A 252 -2.50 4.42 -9.88
CA ILE A 252 -2.90 3.70 -8.66
C ILE A 252 -1.93 2.54 -8.39
N THR A 253 -1.54 1.79 -9.42
CA THR A 253 -0.57 0.70 -9.28
C THR A 253 0.80 1.24 -8.86
N LYS A 254 1.27 2.35 -9.45
CA LYS A 254 2.53 3.01 -9.08
C LYS A 254 2.52 3.49 -7.63
N GLN A 255 1.45 4.15 -7.20
CA GLN A 255 1.24 4.53 -5.81
C GLN A 255 1.30 3.33 -4.86
N GLY A 256 0.57 2.26 -5.17
CA GLY A 256 0.59 1.05 -4.35
C GLY A 256 1.97 0.41 -4.25
N VAL A 257 2.72 0.33 -5.36
CA VAL A 257 4.10 -0.20 -5.37
C VAL A 257 5.01 0.67 -4.50
N LEU A 258 4.88 2.00 -4.56
CA LEU A 258 5.66 2.92 -3.74
C LEU A 258 5.31 2.84 -2.24
N ILE A 259 4.03 2.72 -1.89
CA ILE A 259 3.60 2.50 -0.48
C ILE A 259 4.19 1.20 0.06
N ILE A 260 4.16 0.13 -0.74
CA ILE A 260 4.74 -1.16 -0.35
C ILE A 260 6.26 -1.04 -0.24
N TYR A 261 6.91 -0.38 -1.19
CA TYR A 261 8.34 -0.11 -1.17
C TYR A 261 8.75 0.67 0.10
N PHE A 262 8.04 1.75 0.43
CA PHE A 262 8.30 2.54 1.64
C PHE A 262 8.11 1.70 2.92
N THR A 263 7.13 0.80 2.92
CA THR A 263 6.92 -0.15 4.01
C THR A 263 8.07 -1.14 4.13
N LEU A 264 8.57 -1.68 3.01
CA LEU A 264 9.76 -2.56 2.97
C LEU A 264 11.02 -1.80 3.39
N TYR A 265 11.11 -0.52 3.04
CA TYR A 265 12.18 0.37 3.48
C TYR A 265 12.20 0.50 5.01
N ALA A 266 11.04 0.75 5.62
CA ALA A 266 10.87 0.85 7.07
C ALA A 266 10.94 -0.49 7.81
N TYR A 267 10.83 -1.61 7.09
CA TYR A 267 10.67 -2.94 7.68
C TYR A 267 11.77 -3.36 8.67
N PRO A 268 13.07 -3.09 8.43
CA PRO A 268 14.15 -3.52 9.32
C PRO A 268 14.03 -3.00 10.76
N TRP A 269 13.61 -1.75 10.96
CA TRP A 269 13.40 -1.20 12.30
C TRP A 269 12.01 -1.52 12.86
N MET A 270 11.07 -1.95 12.01
CA MET A 270 9.77 -2.43 12.44
C MET A 270 9.77 -3.85 13.00
N LYS A 271 10.90 -4.59 12.98
CA LYS A 271 11.05 -6.01 13.37
C LYS A 271 10.57 -6.30 14.81
N ASN A 272 9.25 -6.33 14.99
CA ASN A 272 8.53 -6.75 16.19
C ASN A 272 7.76 -8.03 15.84
N ARG A 273 7.80 -9.03 16.74
CA ARG A 273 7.09 -10.30 16.59
C ARG A 273 5.59 -10.12 16.30
N SER A 274 4.98 -9.03 16.76
CA SER A 274 3.56 -8.71 16.51
C SER A 274 3.21 -8.46 15.04
N LYS A 275 4.20 -8.34 14.14
CA LYS A 275 4.00 -7.97 12.73
C LYS A 275 4.26 -9.12 11.75
N ARG A 276 4.24 -10.37 12.22
CA ARG A 276 4.45 -11.57 11.39
C ARG A 276 3.44 -11.66 10.23
N TRP A 277 2.19 -11.25 10.46
CA TRP A 277 1.14 -11.25 9.45
C TRP A 277 1.53 -10.43 8.19
N LEU A 278 2.12 -9.25 8.37
CA LEU A 278 2.55 -8.41 7.25
C LEU A 278 3.70 -9.05 6.48
N ARG A 279 4.65 -9.70 7.19
CA ARG A 279 5.74 -10.46 6.54
C ARG A 279 5.19 -11.50 5.59
N ASN A 280 4.20 -12.27 6.04
CA ASN A 280 3.60 -13.34 5.26
C ASN A 280 2.97 -12.76 3.99
N VAL A 281 2.17 -11.70 4.11
CA VAL A 281 1.53 -11.04 2.95
C VAL A 281 2.57 -10.53 1.94
N LEU A 282 3.63 -9.88 2.42
CA LEU A 282 4.70 -9.38 1.55
C LEU A 282 5.49 -10.52 0.88
N GLN A 283 5.71 -11.65 1.57
CA GLN A 283 6.31 -12.85 0.99
C GLN A 283 5.42 -13.48 -0.10
N TYR A 284 4.10 -13.52 0.10
CA TYR A 284 3.16 -13.97 -0.93
C TYR A 284 3.14 -13.04 -2.15
N LEU A 285 3.23 -11.73 -1.92
CA LEU A 285 3.36 -10.76 -3.00
C LEU A 285 4.66 -10.97 -3.78
N HIS A 286 5.78 -11.12 -3.08
CA HIS A 286 7.08 -11.44 -3.69
C HIS A 286 6.98 -12.70 -4.57
N GLY A 287 6.42 -13.80 -4.05
CA GLY A 287 6.22 -15.03 -4.82
C GLY A 287 5.29 -14.86 -6.03
N SER A 288 4.34 -13.94 -5.97
CA SER A 288 3.45 -13.61 -7.09
C SER A 288 4.18 -12.85 -8.20
N PHE A 289 5.04 -11.88 -7.84
CA PHE A 289 5.90 -11.18 -8.80
C PHE A 289 6.94 -12.09 -9.42
N LYS A 290 7.55 -12.99 -8.63
CA LYS A 290 8.47 -14.01 -9.14
C LYS A 290 7.85 -14.86 -10.24
N LYS A 291 6.60 -15.32 -10.04
CA LYS A 291 5.83 -16.06 -11.06
C LYS A 291 5.53 -15.19 -12.29
N TYR A 292 5.22 -13.92 -12.06
CA TYR A 292 4.92 -12.97 -13.12
C TYR A 292 6.15 -12.71 -14.01
N PHE A 293 7.33 -12.45 -13.45
CA PHE A 293 8.55 -12.23 -14.24
C PHE A 293 9.00 -13.46 -15.03
N LYS A 294 8.71 -14.68 -14.53
CA LYS A 294 8.95 -15.91 -15.30
C LYS A 294 8.06 -16.06 -16.53
N LYS A 295 6.87 -15.45 -16.51
CA LYS A 295 5.85 -15.62 -17.57
C LYS A 295 5.79 -14.44 -18.53
N CYS A 296 6.05 -13.24 -18.03
CA CYS A 296 5.89 -11.99 -18.76
C CYS A 296 7.25 -11.33 -18.93
N SER A 297 7.58 -10.96 -20.17
CA SER A 297 8.75 -10.12 -20.43
C SER A 297 8.57 -8.76 -19.76
N ILE A 298 9.51 -8.38 -18.89
CA ILE A 298 9.54 -7.03 -18.31
C ILE A 298 10.00 -6.00 -19.36
N GLU A 299 10.72 -6.46 -20.38
CA GLU A 299 11.36 -5.62 -21.38
C GLU A 299 10.37 -4.90 -22.30
N ASP A 300 9.16 -5.44 -22.45
CA ASP A 300 8.11 -4.85 -23.28
C ASP A 300 7.44 -3.64 -22.61
N ARG A 301 7.82 -3.30 -21.38
CA ARG A 301 7.23 -2.20 -20.61
C ARG A 301 8.01 -0.90 -20.74
N PRO A 302 7.35 0.26 -20.51
CA PRO A 302 8.04 1.52 -20.31
C PRO A 302 9.14 1.40 -19.25
N ILE A 303 10.29 2.02 -19.48
CA ILE A 303 11.48 1.85 -18.63
C ILE A 303 11.21 2.25 -17.17
N GLU A 304 10.32 3.22 -16.97
CA GLU A 304 9.86 3.68 -15.66
C GLU A 304 9.12 2.59 -14.90
N ASP A 305 8.25 1.86 -15.61
CA ASP A 305 7.46 0.77 -15.04
C ASP A 305 8.35 -0.41 -14.68
N GLN A 306 9.36 -0.71 -15.50
CA GLN A 306 10.37 -1.72 -15.21
C GLN A 306 11.09 -1.38 -13.90
N PHE A 307 11.55 -0.14 -13.77
CA PHE A 307 12.26 0.33 -12.59
C PHE A 307 11.42 0.20 -11.30
N PHE A 308 10.16 0.64 -11.31
CA PHE A 308 9.27 0.52 -10.14
C PHE A 308 9.08 -0.93 -9.68
N LEU A 309 8.88 -1.83 -10.63
CA LEU A 309 8.69 -3.24 -10.34
C LEU A 309 9.95 -3.87 -9.75
N LEU A 310 11.12 -3.52 -10.31
CA LEU A 310 12.40 -4.07 -9.88
C LEU A 310 12.87 -3.51 -8.55
N ILE A 311 12.72 -2.21 -8.31
CA ILE A 311 13.13 -1.60 -7.04
C ILE A 311 12.31 -2.18 -5.87
N TYR A 312 11.01 -2.39 -6.08
CA TYR A 312 10.17 -3.14 -5.14
C TYR A 312 10.68 -4.57 -4.96
N TYR A 313 10.93 -5.30 -6.06
CA TYR A 313 11.29 -6.71 -6.01
C TYR A 313 12.64 -6.93 -5.32
N LEU A 314 13.65 -6.11 -5.63
CA LEU A 314 14.95 -6.08 -4.94
C LEU A 314 14.80 -5.74 -3.46
N ARG A 315 14.04 -4.68 -3.13
CA ARG A 315 13.83 -4.30 -1.74
C ARG A 315 13.15 -5.42 -0.95
N SER A 316 12.26 -6.18 -1.59
CA SER A 316 11.61 -7.33 -0.95
C SER A 316 12.59 -8.47 -0.63
N HIS A 317 13.62 -8.71 -1.45
CA HIS A 317 14.69 -9.66 -1.13
C HIS A 317 15.43 -9.26 0.16
N VAL A 318 15.89 -8.01 0.23
CA VAL A 318 16.64 -7.47 1.38
C VAL A 318 15.78 -7.45 2.63
N ALA A 319 14.60 -6.81 2.57
CA ALA A 319 13.77 -6.57 3.75
C ALA A 319 13.16 -7.85 4.33
N LEU A 320 12.82 -8.83 3.48
CA LEU A 320 12.16 -10.08 3.90
C LEU A 320 13.14 -11.24 4.08
N GLU A 321 14.44 -11.01 3.83
CA GLU A 321 15.53 -12.00 3.90
C GLU A 321 15.28 -13.18 2.92
N ILE A 322 14.81 -12.87 1.71
CA ILE A 322 14.55 -13.87 0.67
C ILE A 322 15.79 -13.97 -0.22
N LYS A 323 16.37 -15.16 -0.32
CA LYS A 323 17.52 -15.40 -1.20
C LYS A 323 17.11 -15.28 -2.68
N PRO A 324 17.87 -14.55 -3.51
CA PRO A 324 17.65 -14.54 -4.96
C PRO A 324 17.89 -15.95 -5.52
N SER A 325 17.16 -16.29 -6.57
CA SER A 325 17.46 -17.46 -7.40
C SER A 325 18.24 -17.04 -8.64
N PRO A 326 18.91 -17.96 -9.36
CA PRO A 326 19.68 -17.63 -10.57
C PRO A 326 18.85 -16.85 -11.61
N HIS A 327 17.58 -17.20 -11.78
CA HIS A 327 16.67 -16.46 -12.65
C HIS A 327 16.39 -15.01 -12.19
N ASP A 328 16.38 -14.77 -10.88
CA ASP A 328 16.24 -13.40 -10.36
C ASP A 328 17.52 -12.60 -10.70
N GLU A 329 18.70 -13.21 -10.61
CA GLU A 329 19.97 -12.59 -10.98
C GLU A 329 20.02 -12.24 -12.47
N GLU A 330 19.68 -13.19 -13.34
CA GLU A 330 19.57 -12.98 -14.80
C GLU A 330 18.61 -11.83 -15.13
N LEU A 331 17.44 -11.79 -14.47
CA LEU A 331 16.46 -10.71 -14.63
C LEU A 331 17.05 -9.35 -14.26
N PHE A 332 17.78 -9.27 -13.13
CA PHE A 332 18.39 -8.01 -12.70
C PHE A 332 19.55 -7.58 -13.60
N GLU A 333 20.44 -8.50 -13.98
CA GLU A 333 21.57 -8.21 -14.86
C GLU A 333 21.08 -7.70 -16.23
N ALA A 334 20.09 -8.37 -16.84
CA ALA A 334 19.51 -7.95 -18.13
C ALA A 334 18.93 -6.52 -18.08
N VAL A 335 18.23 -6.17 -17.00
CA VAL A 335 17.65 -4.82 -16.87
C VAL A 335 18.69 -3.77 -16.51
N VAL A 336 19.69 -4.09 -15.69
CA VAL A 336 20.83 -3.21 -15.41
C VAL A 336 21.57 -2.88 -16.71
N GLU A 337 21.92 -3.88 -17.51
CA GLU A 337 22.60 -3.66 -18.80
C GLU A 337 21.77 -2.78 -19.72
N ARG A 338 20.46 -3.03 -19.80
CA ARG A 338 19.55 -2.19 -20.59
C ARG A 338 19.47 -0.75 -20.07
N LEU A 339 19.34 -0.54 -18.75
CA LEU A 339 19.27 0.80 -18.17
C LEU A 339 20.55 1.60 -18.43
N GLN A 340 21.71 0.94 -18.45
CA GLN A 340 23.00 1.58 -18.78
C GLN A 340 23.05 2.12 -20.21
N THR A 341 22.26 1.58 -21.14
CA THR A 341 22.18 2.10 -22.52
C THR A 341 21.49 3.47 -22.59
N TYR A 342 20.72 3.86 -21.58
CA TYR A 342 20.06 5.16 -21.50
C TYR A 342 20.90 6.11 -20.64
N PRO A 343 21.47 7.20 -21.20
CA PRO A 343 22.31 8.11 -20.44
C PRO A 343 21.64 8.67 -19.18
N SER A 344 20.33 8.97 -19.26
CA SER A 344 19.53 9.48 -18.14
C SER A 344 19.22 8.45 -17.04
N MET A 345 19.50 7.16 -17.28
CA MET A 345 19.21 6.07 -16.33
C MET A 345 20.46 5.44 -15.73
N LYS A 346 21.67 5.93 -16.07
CA LYS A 346 22.92 5.39 -15.50
C LYS A 346 22.90 5.35 -13.97
N LEU A 347 22.46 6.42 -13.32
CA LEU A 347 22.41 6.48 -11.86
C LEU A 347 21.34 5.54 -11.26
N HIS A 348 20.19 5.42 -11.92
CA HIS A 348 19.13 4.46 -11.55
C HIS A 348 19.60 3.02 -11.70
N SER A 349 20.38 2.73 -12.75
CA SER A 349 21.05 1.46 -12.92
C SER A 349 22.01 1.18 -11.77
N SER A 350 22.80 2.18 -11.34
CA SER A 350 23.72 2.03 -10.20
C SER A 350 22.96 1.77 -8.90
N LEU A 351 21.76 2.31 -8.71
CA LEU A 351 20.92 1.96 -7.55
C LEU A 351 20.48 0.49 -7.58
N ILE A 352 20.03 0.00 -8.73
CA ILE A 352 19.63 -1.41 -8.88
C ILE A 352 20.84 -2.32 -8.63
N GLU A 353 21.99 -1.97 -9.21
CA GLU A 353 23.25 -2.70 -9.02
C GLU A 353 23.71 -2.67 -7.55
N SER A 354 23.53 -1.55 -6.82
CA SER A 354 23.90 -1.47 -5.40
C SER A 354 23.01 -2.35 -4.52
N HIS A 355 21.70 -2.41 -4.80
CA HIS A 355 20.79 -3.35 -4.14
C HIS A 355 21.16 -4.80 -4.44
N LEU A 356 21.48 -5.11 -5.69
CA LEU A 356 21.87 -6.45 -6.10
C LEU A 356 23.18 -6.89 -5.41
N LEU A 357 24.20 -6.03 -5.41
CA LEU A 357 25.45 -6.27 -4.69
C LEU A 357 25.23 -6.39 -3.19
N LEU A 358 24.30 -5.63 -2.61
CA LEU A 358 23.97 -5.77 -1.19
C LEU A 358 23.39 -7.16 -0.89
N VAL A 359 22.42 -7.60 -1.70
CA VAL A 359 21.83 -8.95 -1.55
C VAL A 359 22.90 -10.03 -1.68
N PHE A 360 23.84 -9.90 -2.61
CA PHE A 360 24.93 -10.86 -2.75
C PHE A 360 25.87 -10.82 -1.56
N THR A 361 26.40 -9.65 -1.23
CA THR A 361 27.42 -9.50 -0.17
C THR A 361 26.92 -9.89 1.21
N GLU A 362 25.63 -9.74 1.52
CA GLU A 362 25.04 -10.22 2.78
C GLU A 362 24.93 -11.76 2.86
N ASN A 363 24.94 -12.44 1.72
CA ASN A 363 24.87 -13.91 1.64
C ASN A 363 26.23 -14.59 1.49
N LEU A 364 27.30 -13.85 1.19
CA LEU A 364 28.64 -14.40 1.02
C LEU A 364 29.29 -14.71 2.36
N THR A 365 29.99 -15.84 2.43
CA THR A 365 30.96 -16.12 3.48
C THR A 365 32.19 -15.21 3.34
N SER A 366 32.97 -15.07 4.41
CA SER A 366 34.23 -14.29 4.39
C SER A 366 35.26 -14.78 3.36
N ALA A 367 35.18 -16.05 2.94
CA ALA A 367 36.02 -16.58 1.88
C ALA A 367 35.53 -16.15 0.48
N GLU A 368 34.22 -16.16 0.25
CA GLU A 368 33.62 -15.82 -1.04
C GLU A 368 33.65 -14.31 -1.32
N SER A 369 33.66 -13.47 -0.27
CA SER A 369 33.80 -12.02 -0.42
C SER A 369 35.13 -11.60 -1.05
N ASN A 370 36.18 -12.42 -0.88
CA ASN A 370 37.52 -12.17 -1.45
C ASN A 370 37.71 -12.83 -2.82
N HIS A 371 36.67 -13.41 -3.41
CA HIS A 371 36.77 -14.02 -4.73
C HIS A 371 37.08 -12.93 -5.79
N PRO A 372 38.03 -13.17 -6.72
CA PRO A 372 38.43 -12.17 -7.72
C PRO A 372 37.27 -11.63 -8.57
N ASP A 373 36.27 -12.47 -8.86
CA ASP A 373 35.09 -12.05 -9.62
C ASP A 373 34.17 -11.12 -8.81
N THR A 374 34.04 -11.34 -7.49
CA THR A 374 33.30 -10.45 -6.60
C THR A 374 33.97 -9.08 -6.55
N LEU A 375 35.29 -9.05 -6.36
CA LEU A 375 36.07 -7.80 -6.36
C LEU A 375 35.97 -7.08 -7.72
N ARG A 376 36.01 -7.82 -8.84
CA ARG A 376 35.81 -7.24 -10.18
C ARG A 376 34.41 -6.61 -10.33
N LYS A 377 33.36 -7.28 -9.84
CA LYS A 377 31.99 -6.73 -9.85
C LYS A 377 31.89 -5.46 -8.99
N ILE A 378 32.45 -5.49 -7.77
CA ILE A 378 32.51 -4.33 -6.87
C ILE A 378 33.22 -3.15 -7.52
N LYS A 379 34.44 -3.36 -8.02
CA LYS A 379 35.24 -2.32 -8.69
C LYS A 379 34.51 -1.72 -9.89
N ARG A 380 33.90 -2.56 -10.73
CA ARG A 380 33.09 -2.13 -11.87
C ARG A 380 31.92 -1.25 -11.43
N PHE A 381 31.19 -1.67 -10.40
CA PHE A 381 30.08 -0.91 -9.84
C PHE A 381 30.53 0.47 -9.32
N VAL A 382 31.57 0.52 -8.47
CA VAL A 382 32.02 1.80 -7.89
C VAL A 382 32.48 2.75 -9.00
N LYS A 383 33.21 2.25 -10.00
CA LYS A 383 33.60 3.03 -11.18
C LYS A 383 32.38 3.55 -11.95
N ASN A 384 31.39 2.70 -12.23
CA ASN A 384 30.17 3.09 -12.92
C ASN A 384 29.36 4.13 -12.14
N LEU A 385 29.29 4.00 -10.82
CA LEU A 385 28.64 4.96 -9.92
C LEU A 385 29.34 6.32 -9.97
N ILE A 386 30.68 6.34 -9.87
CA ILE A 386 31.47 7.58 -9.98
C ILE A 386 31.19 8.26 -11.33
N LEU A 387 31.26 7.51 -12.43
CA LEU A 387 31.01 8.04 -13.76
C LEU A 387 29.58 8.55 -13.93
N ALA A 388 28.59 7.87 -13.37
CA ALA A 388 27.18 8.30 -13.42
C ALA A 388 26.96 9.61 -12.64
N LEU A 389 27.61 9.76 -11.48
CA LEU A 389 27.51 10.96 -10.64
C LEU A 389 28.32 12.16 -11.16
N SER A 390 29.32 11.92 -12.02
CA SER A 390 30.12 12.94 -12.70
C SER A 390 29.66 13.23 -14.13
N ASP A 391 28.54 12.65 -14.57
CA ASP A 391 27.99 12.90 -15.89
C ASP A 391 27.57 14.38 -15.99
N GLU A 392 28.04 15.08 -17.03
CA GLU A 392 27.82 16.53 -17.19
C GLU A 392 26.34 16.89 -17.24
N TRP A 393 25.52 16.01 -17.81
CA TRP A 393 24.08 16.19 -17.86
C TRP A 393 23.45 16.04 -16.47
N HIS A 394 23.90 15.07 -15.68
CA HIS A 394 23.46 14.91 -14.28
C HIS A 394 23.83 16.12 -13.44
N ILE A 395 25.10 16.58 -13.52
CA ILE A 395 25.57 17.78 -12.83
C ILE A 395 24.73 18.99 -13.21
N TYR A 396 24.54 19.23 -14.51
CA TYR A 396 23.72 20.33 -15.00
C TYR A 396 22.31 20.30 -14.40
N LYS A 397 21.66 19.13 -14.34
CA LYS A 397 20.33 18.99 -13.76
C LYS A 397 20.28 19.27 -12.26
N VAL A 398 21.24 18.74 -11.50
CA VAL A 398 21.32 18.97 -10.05
C VAL A 398 21.52 20.45 -9.76
N GLU A 399 22.46 21.09 -10.47
CA GLU A 399 22.83 22.48 -10.21
C GLU A 399 21.82 23.51 -10.74
N ASN A 400 21.28 23.30 -11.94
CA ASN A 400 20.47 24.32 -12.63
C ASN A 400 18.97 24.08 -12.52
N GLU A 401 18.52 22.82 -12.67
CA GLU A 401 17.09 22.52 -12.62
C GLU A 401 16.60 22.38 -11.18
N ARG A 402 17.49 22.06 -10.23
CA ARG A 402 17.14 21.52 -8.91
C ARG A 402 16.10 20.42 -9.03
N LYS A 403 16.22 19.64 -10.12
CA LYS A 403 15.33 18.54 -10.44
C LYS A 403 16.09 17.26 -10.69
N LEU A 404 16.11 16.41 -9.69
CA LEU A 404 16.67 15.07 -9.63
C LEU A 404 15.74 14.08 -10.35
N HIS A 405 15.76 14.14 -11.68
CA HIS A 405 15.22 13.12 -12.60
C HIS A 405 13.76 12.69 -12.34
N LEU A 406 13.41 11.58 -12.96
CA LEU A 406 12.09 11.00 -13.17
C LEU A 406 11.19 10.90 -11.92
N PHE A 407 11.74 11.00 -10.71
CA PHE A 407 11.08 10.61 -9.46
C PHE A 407 10.59 11.72 -8.53
N GLU A 408 11.01 12.97 -8.71
CA GLU A 408 10.56 14.07 -7.82
C GLU A 408 9.06 14.32 -7.88
N SER A 409 8.46 14.18 -9.06
CA SER A 409 7.00 14.29 -9.20
C SER A 409 6.26 13.17 -8.47
N PHE A 410 6.93 12.05 -8.16
CA PHE A 410 6.27 10.89 -7.58
C PHE A 410 6.12 10.96 -6.08
N LYS A 411 7.02 11.60 -5.31
CA LYS A 411 6.78 11.81 -3.87
C LYS A 411 5.46 12.58 -3.68
N ASN A 412 5.37 13.74 -4.33
CA ASN A 412 4.24 14.66 -4.21
C ASN A 412 2.92 14.07 -4.71
N VAL A 413 2.96 13.09 -5.62
CA VAL A 413 1.74 12.52 -6.22
C VAL A 413 1.37 11.15 -5.65
N ASN A 414 2.35 10.31 -5.32
CA ASN A 414 2.13 8.91 -4.94
C ASN A 414 2.28 8.68 -3.44
N LEU A 415 3.09 9.47 -2.74
CA LEU A 415 3.29 9.36 -1.29
C LEU A 415 2.60 10.48 -0.50
N SER A 416 1.80 11.32 -1.15
CA SER A 416 1.04 12.42 -0.51
C SER A 416 0.08 11.97 0.58
N ILE A 417 -0.27 10.68 0.62
CA ILE A 417 -1.07 10.09 1.70
C ILE A 417 -0.32 10.04 3.04
N PHE A 418 1.00 10.18 3.05
CA PHE A 418 1.79 10.25 4.27
C PHE A 418 2.15 11.70 4.57
N ASN A 419 2.00 12.10 5.83
CA ASN A 419 2.53 13.37 6.31
C ASN A 419 4.05 13.42 6.13
N ASP A 420 4.58 14.56 5.70
CA ASP A 420 6.02 14.75 5.50
C ASP A 420 6.84 14.51 6.78
N ASP A 421 6.36 14.95 7.95
CA ASP A 421 6.98 14.65 9.26
C ASP A 421 7.00 13.14 9.54
N TYR A 422 5.96 12.40 9.12
CA TYR A 422 5.95 10.94 9.25
C TYR A 422 7.01 10.29 8.35
N ILE A 423 7.16 10.77 7.11
CA ILE A 423 8.23 10.35 6.20
C ILE A 423 9.59 10.64 6.84
N MET A 424 9.85 11.88 7.26
CA MET A 424 11.09 12.31 7.93
C MET A 424 11.43 11.45 9.15
N LYS A 425 10.43 11.19 10.01
CA LYS A 425 10.59 10.36 11.20
C LYS A 425 10.95 8.92 10.84
N THR A 426 10.36 8.37 9.78
CA THR A 426 10.67 7.03 9.27
C THR A 426 12.08 6.95 8.70
N LEU A 427 12.50 7.98 7.95
CA LEU A 427 13.86 8.10 7.41
C LEU A 427 14.89 8.23 8.53
N SER A 428 14.64 9.06 9.54
CA SER A 428 15.48 9.23 10.73
C SER A 428 15.63 7.92 11.53
N LYS A 429 14.56 7.14 11.69
CA LYS A 429 14.63 5.82 12.34
C LYS A 429 15.47 4.83 11.54
N SER A 430 15.32 4.84 10.22
CA SER A 430 16.08 3.97 9.31
C SER A 430 17.56 4.32 9.33
N TYR A 431 17.89 5.61 9.36
CA TYR A 431 19.24 6.11 9.58
C TYR A 431 19.84 5.62 10.91
N LYS A 432 19.11 5.77 12.03
CA LYS A 432 19.58 5.30 13.35
C LYS A 432 19.83 3.79 13.35
N HIS A 433 18.96 3.03 12.69
CA HIS A 433 19.14 1.58 12.55
C HIS A 433 20.39 1.24 11.71
N LEU A 434 20.62 1.96 10.61
CA LEU A 434 21.78 1.79 9.76
C LEU A 434 23.08 2.06 10.52
N ARG A 435 23.14 3.16 11.28
CA ARG A 435 24.27 3.51 12.15
C ARG A 435 24.60 2.40 13.15
N ASN A 436 23.56 1.91 13.85
CA ASN A 436 23.75 0.90 14.91
C ASN A 436 24.16 -0.49 14.37
N SER A 437 23.98 -0.73 13.08
CA SER A 437 24.27 -2.04 12.47
C SER A 437 25.78 -2.27 12.23
N TYR A 438 26.61 -1.22 12.33
CA TYR A 438 28.03 -1.28 11.96
C TYR A 438 28.91 -0.62 13.02
N SER A 439 29.23 -1.37 14.07
CA SER A 439 30.20 -0.98 15.11
C SER A 439 31.56 -1.65 14.97
N TYR A 440 31.74 -2.52 13.96
CA TYR A 440 32.95 -3.34 13.82
C TYR A 440 33.88 -2.77 12.75
N TYR A 441 35.09 -2.44 13.18
CA TYR A 441 36.19 -2.01 12.32
C TYR A 441 36.82 -3.24 11.66
N SER A 442 36.97 -3.20 10.34
CA SER A 442 37.82 -4.14 9.59
C SER A 442 38.62 -3.36 8.56
N PRO A 443 39.92 -3.66 8.37
CA PRO A 443 40.67 -3.15 7.23
C PRO A 443 39.89 -3.41 5.94
N GLN A 444 39.81 -2.40 5.08
CA GLN A 444 39.00 -2.45 3.86
C GLN A 444 39.88 -2.38 2.61
N PRO A 445 39.45 -2.99 1.51
CA PRO A 445 40.10 -2.83 0.21
C PRO A 445 39.91 -1.41 -0.35
N ASP A 446 40.74 -1.02 -1.33
CA ASP A 446 40.74 0.32 -1.92
C ASP A 446 39.37 0.74 -2.50
N GLU A 447 38.59 -0.22 -3.02
CA GLU A 447 37.25 -0.01 -3.54
C GLU A 447 36.27 0.51 -2.48
N SER A 448 36.42 0.09 -1.22
CA SER A 448 35.61 0.61 -0.11
C SER A 448 35.94 2.06 0.16
N LYS A 449 37.21 2.45 0.08
CA LYS A 449 37.62 3.86 0.25
C LYS A 449 37.05 4.73 -0.89
N ALA A 450 37.11 4.24 -2.13
CA ALA A 450 36.50 4.94 -3.26
C ALA A 450 34.97 5.11 -3.09
N LEU A 451 34.27 4.06 -2.64
CA LEU A 451 32.83 4.13 -2.37
C LEU A 451 32.50 5.04 -1.19
N ALA A 452 33.30 5.03 -0.12
CA ALA A 452 33.15 5.93 1.03
C ALA A 452 33.24 7.40 0.62
N MET A 453 34.28 7.77 -0.15
CA MET A 453 34.46 9.12 -0.67
C MET A 453 33.38 9.51 -1.68
N THR A 454 32.94 8.56 -2.51
CA THR A 454 31.82 8.74 -3.44
C THR A 454 30.52 9.04 -2.70
N ASN A 455 30.19 8.25 -1.68
CA ASN A 455 29.01 8.44 -0.83
C ASN A 455 29.03 9.79 -0.12
N HIS A 456 30.18 10.18 0.43
CA HIS A 456 30.35 11.46 1.08
C HIS A 456 30.08 12.62 0.11
N THR A 457 30.75 12.61 -1.05
CA THR A 457 30.60 13.63 -2.09
C THR A 457 29.16 13.70 -2.58
N PHE A 458 28.55 12.54 -2.86
CA PHE A 458 27.17 12.44 -3.30
C PHE A 458 26.17 12.96 -2.25
N ASN A 459 26.36 12.66 -0.97
CA ASN A 459 25.50 13.18 0.09
C ASN A 459 25.58 14.71 0.18
N GLN A 460 26.79 15.27 0.07
CA GLN A 460 27.04 16.70 0.24
C GLN A 460 26.59 17.54 -0.98
N TYR A 461 26.89 17.07 -2.19
CA TYR A 461 26.72 17.85 -3.42
C TYR A 461 25.65 17.30 -4.37
N GLY A 462 25.14 16.09 -4.16
CA GLY A 462 24.20 15.41 -5.08
C GLY A 462 24.83 14.92 -6.39
N CYS A 463 26.10 15.26 -6.64
CA CYS A 463 26.90 14.86 -7.79
C CYS A 463 28.38 14.75 -7.38
N ILE A 464 29.26 14.34 -8.30
CA ILE A 464 30.71 14.37 -8.10
C ILE A 464 31.32 15.46 -8.98
N PRO A 465 31.86 16.54 -8.39
CA PRO A 465 32.54 17.59 -9.14
C PRO A 465 33.67 17.04 -9.99
N ARG A 466 33.90 17.66 -11.16
CA ARG A 466 34.95 17.23 -12.10
C ARG A 466 36.35 17.19 -11.45
N THR A 467 36.61 18.09 -10.50
CA THR A 467 37.84 18.16 -9.71
C THR A 467 38.13 16.89 -8.90
N ASN A 468 37.09 16.13 -8.53
CA ASN A 468 37.21 14.93 -7.71
C ASN A 468 37.22 13.63 -8.54
N LEU A 469 36.79 13.70 -9.81
CA LEU A 469 36.58 12.54 -10.67
C LEU A 469 37.86 11.71 -10.87
N ASP A 470 38.94 12.35 -11.34
CA ASP A 470 40.19 11.63 -11.66
C ASP A 470 40.79 10.96 -10.41
N TYR A 471 40.70 11.63 -9.26
CA TYR A 471 41.16 11.08 -7.99
C TYR A 471 40.33 9.85 -7.56
N LEU A 472 39.00 9.93 -7.62
CA LEU A 472 38.13 8.80 -7.25
C LEU A 472 38.30 7.60 -8.20
N LEU A 473 38.51 7.86 -9.49
CA LEU A 473 38.81 6.81 -10.47
C LEU A 473 40.17 6.16 -10.20
N GLN A 474 41.21 6.94 -9.90
CA GLN A 474 42.53 6.38 -9.54
C GLN A 474 42.45 5.51 -8.27
N LEU A 475 41.67 5.94 -7.28
CA LEU A 475 41.44 5.19 -6.05
C LEU A 475 40.73 3.86 -6.32
N CYS A 476 39.71 3.87 -7.21
CA CYS A 476 39.06 2.64 -7.69
C CYS A 476 40.02 1.69 -8.42
N GLU A 477 41.05 2.22 -9.09
CA GLU A 477 42.01 1.39 -9.83
C GLU A 477 43.08 0.75 -8.92
N GLY A 478 43.12 1.06 -7.62
CA GLY A 478 44.12 0.57 -6.67
C GLY A 478 45.50 1.17 -6.89
N GLN A 479 45.59 2.28 -7.63
CA GLN A 479 46.85 2.97 -7.92
C GLN A 479 47.21 3.92 -6.77
N ASN A 480 47.43 3.38 -5.58
CA ASN A 480 48.00 4.13 -4.45
C ASN A 480 49.50 4.36 -4.70
N THR A 481 49.87 5.22 -5.65
CA THR A 481 51.26 5.68 -5.76
C THR A 481 51.47 6.84 -4.78
N PRO A 482 52.17 6.64 -3.65
CA PRO A 482 52.30 7.64 -2.58
C PRO A 482 52.94 8.98 -3.01
N GLY A 483 53.49 9.09 -4.23
CA GLY A 483 54.14 10.31 -4.73
C GLY A 483 53.33 11.20 -5.68
N ARG A 484 52.09 10.86 -6.05
CA ARG A 484 51.30 11.65 -7.03
C ARG A 484 50.27 12.60 -6.43
N TYR A 485 49.98 12.48 -5.12
CA TYR A 485 48.93 13.23 -4.46
C TYR A 485 49.35 14.63 -3.97
N GLU A 486 50.65 14.92 -3.89
CA GLU A 486 51.16 16.22 -3.42
C GLU A 486 50.87 17.37 -4.40
N ASN A 487 50.49 17.07 -5.65
CA ASN A 487 50.24 18.08 -6.68
C ASN A 487 48.76 18.36 -6.96
N ILE A 488 47.82 17.76 -6.21
CA ILE A 488 46.40 18.13 -6.31
C ILE A 488 46.17 19.30 -5.33
N PRO A 489 46.04 20.56 -5.81
CA PRO A 489 46.16 21.75 -4.97
C PRO A 489 45.16 21.84 -3.80
N ASP A 490 44.08 21.06 -3.86
CA ASP A 490 42.98 21.14 -2.88
C ASP A 490 42.73 19.85 -2.08
N LEU A 491 43.41 18.73 -2.39
CA LEU A 491 43.15 17.45 -1.71
C LEU A 491 43.52 17.46 -0.21
N PRO A 492 44.64 18.07 0.23
CA PRO A 492 44.96 18.17 1.65
C PRO A 492 43.92 19.01 2.42
N ASN A 493 43.41 20.09 1.80
CA ASN A 493 42.33 20.89 2.36
C ASN A 493 41.04 20.09 2.47
N LEU A 494 40.74 19.21 1.49
CA LEU A 494 39.57 18.35 1.47
C LEU A 494 39.66 17.13 2.40
N LEU A 495 40.85 16.73 2.83
CA LEU A 495 41.01 15.70 3.87
C LEU A 495 41.07 16.33 5.27
N GLN A 496 41.69 17.50 5.42
CA GLN A 496 41.76 18.23 6.70
C GLN A 496 40.43 18.86 7.10
N SER A 497 39.60 19.28 6.13
CA SER A 497 38.29 19.89 6.41
C SER A 497 37.25 18.87 6.89
N TYR A 498 37.52 17.56 6.80
CA TYR A 498 36.53 16.52 7.07
C TYR A 498 37.14 15.37 7.89
N PRO A 499 37.42 15.58 9.19
CA PRO A 499 37.90 14.53 10.11
C PRO A 499 36.97 13.29 10.15
N HIS A 500 35.74 13.46 9.71
CA HIS A 500 34.70 12.45 9.58
C HIS A 500 34.92 11.39 8.50
N LEU A 501 35.71 11.69 7.45
CA LEU A 501 36.02 10.70 6.42
C LEU A 501 36.73 9.48 7.02
N ILE A 502 37.52 9.70 8.07
CA ILE A 502 38.25 8.65 8.78
C ILE A 502 37.30 7.54 9.24
N PHE A 503 36.09 7.87 9.69
CA PHE A 503 35.14 6.87 10.16
C PHE A 503 34.46 6.10 9.02
N ILE A 504 34.10 6.78 7.93
CA ILE A 504 33.40 6.15 6.80
C ILE A 504 34.35 5.20 6.06
N ASP A 505 35.62 5.54 5.96
CA ASP A 505 36.66 4.71 5.31
C ASP A 505 36.88 3.36 6.01
N HIS A 506 36.40 3.21 7.25
CA HIS A 506 36.49 1.96 8.02
C HIS A 506 35.25 1.08 7.96
N LEU A 507 34.18 1.54 7.31
CA LEU A 507 32.94 0.77 7.19
C LEU A 507 33.11 -0.38 6.20
N PRO A 508 32.55 -1.57 6.50
CA PRO A 508 32.59 -2.68 5.56
C PRO A 508 31.81 -2.33 4.28
N PHE A 509 32.24 -2.88 3.13
CA PHE A 509 31.60 -2.60 1.84
C PHE A 509 30.06 -2.70 1.84
N PRO A 510 29.41 -3.72 2.47
CA PRO A 510 27.94 -3.77 2.57
C PRO A 510 27.33 -2.61 3.37
N ALA A 511 28.04 -2.06 4.35
CA ALA A 511 27.61 -0.86 5.06
C ALA A 511 27.64 0.36 4.15
N LEU A 512 28.71 0.53 3.38
CA LEU A 512 28.84 1.60 2.39
C LEU A 512 27.77 1.50 1.31
N LEU A 513 27.42 0.30 0.85
CA LEU A 513 26.29 0.10 -0.06
C LEU A 513 24.96 0.53 0.56
N LYS A 514 24.68 0.16 1.82
CA LYS A 514 23.46 0.60 2.51
C LYS A 514 23.41 2.11 2.68
N TRP A 515 24.55 2.77 2.93
CA TRP A 515 24.63 4.24 2.96
C TRP A 515 24.36 4.85 1.58
N MET A 516 24.94 4.30 0.52
CA MET A 516 24.68 4.72 -0.86
C MET A 516 23.18 4.64 -1.18
N ILE A 517 22.58 3.47 -0.93
CA ILE A 517 21.15 3.21 -1.13
C ILE A 517 20.32 4.20 -0.33
N TYR A 518 20.65 4.41 0.96
CA TYR A 518 19.96 5.36 1.81
C TYR A 518 20.01 6.78 1.24
N PHE A 519 21.20 7.29 0.87
CA PHE A 519 21.32 8.63 0.29
C PHE A 519 20.57 8.77 -1.02
N PHE A 520 20.60 7.73 -1.85
CA PHE A 520 19.86 7.72 -3.10
C PHE A 520 18.35 7.76 -2.83
N GLU A 521 17.83 6.86 -1.99
CA GLU A 521 16.41 6.79 -1.64
C GLU A 521 15.91 8.10 -1.04
N MET A 522 16.68 8.70 -0.12
CA MET A 522 16.39 10.02 0.47
C MET A 522 16.23 11.11 -0.59
N LYS A 523 17.22 11.24 -1.48
CA LYS A 523 17.27 12.33 -2.46
C LYS A 523 16.29 12.12 -3.62
N PHE A 524 16.20 10.90 -4.15
CA PHE A 524 15.48 10.62 -5.39
C PHE A 524 14.10 10.01 -5.19
N VAL A 525 13.89 9.19 -4.16
CA VAL A 525 12.60 8.51 -3.97
C VAL A 525 11.69 9.30 -3.04
N PHE A 526 12.26 9.84 -1.96
CA PHE A 526 11.51 10.59 -0.94
C PHE A 526 11.64 12.12 -1.07
N GLY A 527 12.30 12.60 -2.13
CA GLY A 527 12.22 13.98 -2.63
C GLY A 527 12.53 15.05 -1.60
N GLU A 528 13.67 14.96 -0.93
CA GLU A 528 14.15 15.99 -0.01
C GLU A 528 15.36 16.72 -0.57
N ASP A 529 15.09 17.75 -1.37
CA ASP A 529 16.11 18.60 -2.02
C ASP A 529 17.04 19.28 -1.00
N ASN A 530 16.50 19.57 0.19
CA ASN A 530 17.22 20.25 1.26
C ASN A 530 17.81 19.31 2.32
N CYS A 531 17.58 18.00 2.26
CA CYS A 531 18.27 17.07 3.14
C CYS A 531 19.66 16.79 2.60
N LYS A 532 20.54 17.77 2.83
CA LYS A 532 21.87 17.39 3.29
C LYS A 532 21.62 16.63 4.58
N ALA A 533 22.17 15.42 4.70
CA ALA A 533 22.27 14.81 6.02
C ALA A 533 23.33 15.61 6.81
N GLU A 534 23.01 16.88 7.16
CA GLU A 534 23.86 17.81 7.93
C GLU A 534 24.26 17.19 9.26
N ASN A 535 23.52 16.17 9.69
CA ASN A 535 23.79 15.36 10.84
C ASN A 535 24.80 14.21 10.65
N ILE A 536 25.27 13.85 9.45
CA ILE A 536 26.38 12.87 9.36
C ILE A 536 27.60 13.42 10.10
N THR A 537 27.89 14.70 9.89
CA THR A 537 28.98 15.44 10.52
C THR A 537 28.83 15.49 12.05
N ASN A 538 27.64 15.84 12.56
CA ASN A 538 27.38 15.88 14.01
C ASN A 538 27.35 14.50 14.68
N ILE A 539 27.09 13.44 13.91
CA ILE A 539 26.89 12.08 14.42
C ILE A 539 28.16 11.25 14.39
N LEU A 540 29.11 11.60 13.52
CA LEU A 540 30.47 11.03 13.53
C LEU A 540 31.38 11.62 14.63
N ASN A 541 30.90 12.65 15.35
CA ASN A 541 31.56 13.25 16.52
C ASN A 541 31.10 12.63 17.87
N LEU A 542 30.21 11.63 17.86
CA LEU A 542 29.74 10.87 19.04
C LEU A 542 30.08 9.40 18.87
#